data_AF-A0A9P6MNG8-F1
#
_entry.id   AF-A0A9P6MNG8-F1
#
_cell.length_a   1.000
_cell.length_b   1.000
_cell.length_c   1.000
_cell.angle_alpha   90.00
_cell.angle_beta   90.00
_cell.angle_gamma   90.00
#
_symmetry.space_group_name_H-M   'P 1'
#
loop_
_entity.id
_entity.type
_entity.pdbx_description
1 polymer ?
#
loop_
_entity_poly.entity_id
_entity_poly.type
_entity_poly.pdbx_seq_one_letter_code
_entity_poly.pdbx_strand_id
1 'polypeptide(L)'
;MYINNLGDLMCEDDKARLHALILEVAVQELFFRLRGRFHPIILTIEEIISKGSVSYWRDAIEQRVQSLVCYPERFPVRGNICSDIKRMLDKIAKDPAKFKDALDIRHQELFSIPKPAMHRKEPKVPIPSFEPVTFPKHLFEYPAMIVGWEGYEWGARHNGNLTMHDFMEAHYMKDSRKDDYVVPPFFYPGLSPSRPDIVFVLRINNVLYPVFVQTKLLNGIYPVHVEEAQLTVHESHLKAHLPNLAIYCSGRKYLSLIYVHPIVNKTP
;
A
#
# COMPACT_ATOMS: atom_id res chain seq x y z
N MET A 1 -8.52 15.51 -2.33
CA MET A 1 -7.59 15.64 -1.18
C MET A 1 -6.24 16.19 -1.62
N TYR A 2 -5.45 15.53 -2.50
CA TYR A 2 -4.15 16.07 -2.94
C TYR A 2 -4.24 17.43 -3.69
N ILE A 3 -5.12 17.58 -4.69
CA ILE A 3 -5.26 18.84 -5.45
C ILE A 3 -5.77 19.99 -4.57
N ASN A 4 -6.74 19.72 -3.68
CA ASN A 4 -7.22 20.72 -2.73
C ASN A 4 -6.10 21.16 -1.78
N ASN A 5 -5.35 20.20 -1.22
CA ASN A 5 -4.19 20.51 -0.38
C ASN A 5 -3.11 21.29 -1.15
N LEU A 6 -2.91 20.99 -2.44
CA LEU A 6 -1.98 21.75 -3.29
C LEU A 6 -2.47 23.18 -3.49
N GLY A 7 -3.77 23.37 -3.76
CA GLY A 7 -4.40 24.68 -3.92
C GLY A 7 -4.36 25.52 -2.64
N ASP A 8 -4.53 24.92 -1.47
CA ASP A 8 -4.48 25.61 -0.17
C ASP A 8 -3.08 26.14 0.19
N LEU A 9 -2.04 25.69 -0.52
CA LEU A 9 -0.65 26.17 -0.39
C LEU A 9 -0.28 27.25 -1.43
N MET A 10 -1.21 27.61 -2.32
CA MET A 10 -0.99 28.55 -3.42
C MET A 10 -1.73 29.86 -3.16
N CYS A 11 -1.31 30.95 -3.82
CA CYS A 11 -2.13 32.17 -3.84
C CYS A 11 -3.44 31.90 -4.61
N GLU A 12 -4.47 32.73 -4.39
CA GLU A 12 -5.79 32.54 -5.01
C GLU A 12 -5.73 32.48 -6.53
N ASP A 13 -4.86 33.27 -7.16
CA ASP A 13 -4.68 33.27 -8.62
C ASP A 13 -4.12 31.93 -9.12
N ASP A 14 -3.12 31.38 -8.44
CA ASP A 14 -2.51 30.10 -8.82
C ASP A 14 -3.41 28.90 -8.47
N LYS A 15 -4.18 28.99 -7.39
CA LYS A 15 -5.24 28.03 -7.04
C LYS A 15 -6.33 28.01 -8.12
N ALA A 16 -6.78 29.18 -8.57
CA ALA A 16 -7.74 29.30 -9.66
C ALA A 16 -7.17 28.71 -10.97
N ARG A 17 -5.90 28.97 -11.27
CA ARG A 17 -5.21 28.36 -12.43
C ARG A 17 -5.11 26.84 -12.32
N LEU A 18 -4.80 26.30 -11.15
CA LEU A 18 -4.74 24.86 -10.91
C LEU A 18 -6.10 24.19 -11.15
N HIS A 19 -7.19 24.76 -10.62
CA HIS A 19 -8.55 24.24 -10.82
C HIS A 19 -9.04 24.41 -12.26
N ALA A 20 -8.61 25.46 -12.97
CA ALA A 20 -8.88 25.62 -14.39
C ALA A 20 -8.13 24.57 -15.24
N LEU A 21 -6.91 24.21 -14.85
CA LEU A 21 -6.11 23.21 -15.55
C LEU A 21 -6.58 21.78 -15.30
N ILE A 22 -6.92 21.46 -14.05
CA ILE A 22 -7.32 20.12 -13.62
C ILE A 22 -8.80 20.16 -13.24
N LEU A 23 -9.64 19.97 -14.25
CA LEU A 23 -11.09 19.90 -14.08
C LEU A 23 -11.47 18.78 -13.11
N GLU A 24 -12.57 18.95 -12.38
CA GLU A 24 -13.10 17.94 -11.44
C GLU A 24 -13.28 16.56 -12.11
N VAL A 25 -13.74 16.53 -13.36
CA VAL A 25 -13.84 15.29 -14.15
C VAL A 25 -12.48 14.62 -14.37
N ALA A 26 -11.42 15.39 -14.57
CA ALA A 26 -10.07 14.86 -14.70
C ALA A 26 -9.59 14.26 -13.38
N VAL A 27 -9.91 14.90 -12.25
CA VAL A 27 -9.60 14.36 -10.91
C VAL A 27 -10.29 13.02 -10.69
N GLN A 28 -11.58 12.94 -10.98
CA GLN A 28 -12.35 11.70 -10.84
C GLN A 28 -11.77 10.58 -11.71
N GLU A 29 -11.48 10.87 -12.98
CA GLU A 29 -10.91 9.91 -13.91
C GLU A 29 -9.51 9.45 -13.47
N LEU A 30 -8.68 10.37 -12.98
CA LEU A 30 -7.33 10.09 -12.53
C LEU A 30 -7.32 9.19 -11.30
N PHE A 31 -8.16 9.46 -10.31
CA PHE A 31 -8.32 8.60 -9.14
C PHE A 31 -9.08 7.30 -9.43
N PHE A 32 -9.88 7.25 -10.49
CA PHE A 32 -10.53 6.03 -10.95
C PHE A 32 -9.53 5.09 -11.65
N ARG A 33 -8.82 5.59 -12.67
CA ARG A 33 -7.93 4.78 -13.52
C ARG A 33 -6.57 4.48 -12.90
N LEU A 34 -6.07 5.35 -12.03
CA LEU A 34 -4.80 5.16 -11.32
C LEU A 34 -5.01 4.84 -9.84
N ARG A 35 -6.18 4.27 -9.48
CA ARG A 35 -6.54 4.03 -8.08
C ARG A 35 -5.52 3.17 -7.36
N GLY A 36 -5.12 3.60 -6.16
CA GLY A 36 -4.08 2.93 -5.36
C GLY A 36 -2.66 3.16 -5.86
N ARG A 37 -2.48 3.91 -6.95
CA ARG A 37 -1.17 4.27 -7.52
C ARG A 37 -0.87 5.74 -7.32
N PHE A 38 -0.65 6.12 -6.07
CA PHE A 38 -0.42 7.51 -5.68
C PHE A 38 0.74 8.18 -6.42
N HIS A 39 1.86 7.46 -6.65
CA HIS A 39 2.98 8.04 -7.37
C HIS A 39 2.65 8.31 -8.86
N PRO A 40 2.07 7.36 -9.63
CA PRO A 40 1.50 7.65 -10.94
C PRO A 40 0.47 8.79 -10.97
N ILE A 41 -0.39 8.89 -9.96
CA ILE A 41 -1.35 9.99 -9.79
C ILE A 41 -0.62 11.34 -9.73
N ILE A 42 0.38 11.46 -8.86
CA ILE A 42 1.16 12.69 -8.68
C ILE A 42 1.90 13.04 -9.97
N LEU A 43 2.61 12.09 -10.57
CA LEU A 43 3.35 12.33 -11.81
C LEU A 43 2.44 12.78 -12.95
N THR A 44 1.22 12.23 -13.03
CA THR A 44 0.25 12.64 -14.05
C THR A 44 -0.25 14.06 -13.81
N ILE A 45 -0.49 14.44 -12.55
CA ILE A 45 -0.86 15.81 -12.19
C ILE A 45 0.26 16.80 -12.53
N GLU A 46 1.51 16.48 -12.17
CA GLU A 46 2.69 17.31 -12.49
C GLU A 46 2.86 17.47 -14.00
N GLU A 47 2.62 16.41 -14.76
CA GLU A 47 2.68 16.43 -16.22
C GLU A 47 1.59 17.32 -16.85
N ILE A 48 0.36 17.23 -16.34
CA ILE A 48 -0.75 18.11 -16.75
C ILE A 48 -0.40 19.58 -16.49
N ILE A 49 0.12 19.87 -15.29
CA ILE A 49 0.56 21.22 -14.91
C ILE A 49 1.68 21.72 -15.83
N SER A 50 2.71 20.89 -16.04
CA SER A 50 3.86 21.25 -16.90
C SER A 50 3.45 21.53 -18.34
N LYS A 51 2.39 20.89 -18.85
CA LYS A 51 1.91 21.14 -20.21
C LYS A 51 1.04 22.38 -20.31
N GLY A 52 0.40 22.81 -19.23
CA GLY A 52 -0.40 24.05 -19.21
C GLY A 52 -1.68 23.99 -20.06
N SER A 53 -2.15 22.80 -20.45
CA SER A 53 -3.30 22.63 -21.35
C SER A 53 -4.44 21.86 -20.69
N VAL A 54 -5.64 22.46 -20.70
CA VAL A 54 -6.87 21.91 -20.11
C VAL A 54 -7.38 20.67 -20.88
N SER A 55 -6.95 20.45 -22.12
CA SER A 55 -7.35 19.25 -22.89
C SER A 55 -6.39 18.08 -22.71
N TYR A 56 -5.18 18.31 -22.18
CA TYR A 56 -4.10 17.31 -22.14
C TYR A 56 -4.29 16.23 -21.07
N TRP A 57 -5.16 16.45 -20.07
CA TRP A 57 -5.30 15.51 -18.95
C TRP A 57 -5.74 14.11 -19.38
N ARG A 58 -6.54 13.97 -20.45
CA ARG A 58 -6.94 12.65 -20.96
C ARG A 58 -5.73 11.88 -21.48
N ASP A 59 -4.90 12.55 -22.28
CA ASP A 59 -3.70 11.95 -22.85
C ASP A 59 -2.68 11.63 -21.76
N ALA A 60 -2.52 12.50 -20.76
CA ALA A 60 -1.64 12.25 -19.62
C ALA A 60 -2.08 11.01 -18.82
N ILE A 61 -3.39 10.88 -18.53
CA ILE A 61 -3.94 9.71 -17.82
C ILE A 61 -3.80 8.46 -18.69
N GLU A 62 -4.17 8.52 -19.97
CA GLU A 62 -4.11 7.37 -20.88
C GLU A 62 -2.67 6.92 -21.09
N GLN A 63 -1.73 7.83 -21.34
CA GLN A 63 -0.30 7.52 -21.42
C GLN A 63 0.21 6.92 -20.12
N ARG A 64 -0.24 7.43 -18.96
CA ARG A 64 0.15 6.84 -17.69
C ARG A 64 -0.38 5.42 -17.56
N VAL A 65 -1.65 5.19 -17.86
CA VAL A 65 -2.25 3.85 -17.83
C VAL A 65 -1.54 2.92 -18.82
N GLN A 66 -1.29 3.37 -20.05
CA GLN A 66 -0.53 2.62 -21.04
C GLN A 66 0.90 2.34 -20.60
N SER A 67 1.57 3.29 -19.95
CA SER A 67 2.92 3.07 -19.40
C SER A 67 2.93 2.03 -18.28
N LEU A 68 1.78 1.85 -17.61
CA LEU A 68 1.59 0.84 -16.56
C LEU A 68 1.16 -0.51 -17.13
N VAL A 69 0.40 -0.53 -18.23
CA VAL A 69 -0.19 -1.73 -18.86
C VAL A 69 0.68 -2.32 -19.99
N CYS A 70 1.26 -1.46 -20.83
CA CYS A 70 2.07 -1.81 -21.99
C CYS A 70 3.57 -1.66 -21.66
N TYR A 71 4.18 -2.72 -21.13
CA TYR A 71 5.64 -2.78 -20.92
C TYR A 71 6.33 -3.69 -21.94
N PRO A 72 6.97 -3.15 -23.00
CA PRO A 72 7.96 -3.88 -23.79
C PRO A 72 9.38 -3.60 -23.25
N GLU A 73 9.97 -4.61 -22.60
CA GLU A 73 11.41 -4.94 -22.44
C GLU A 73 12.49 -3.90 -22.04
N ARG A 74 12.30 -2.58 -22.14
CA ARG A 74 13.40 -1.60 -22.13
C ARG A 74 13.65 -0.83 -20.83
N PHE A 75 12.87 -1.03 -19.77
CA PHE A 75 13.17 -0.42 -18.46
C PHE A 75 13.09 -1.47 -17.34
N PRO A 76 14.14 -1.65 -16.50
CA PRO A 76 14.16 -2.64 -15.43
C PRO A 76 13.45 -2.11 -14.17
N VAL A 77 12.35 -1.38 -14.33
CA VAL A 77 11.58 -0.87 -13.19
C VAL A 77 10.24 -1.57 -13.17
N ARG A 78 10.27 -2.82 -12.70
CA ARG A 78 9.05 -3.55 -12.34
C ARG A 78 8.35 -2.76 -11.24
N GLY A 79 7.10 -2.38 -11.46
CA GLY A 79 6.15 -1.92 -10.43
C GLY A 79 5.79 -3.04 -9.46
N ASN A 80 6.81 -3.67 -8.92
CA ASN A 80 6.78 -4.71 -7.93
C ASN A 80 7.00 -3.98 -6.60
N ILE A 81 6.07 -4.10 -5.66
CA ILE A 81 6.24 -3.51 -4.32
C ILE A 81 7.57 -3.93 -3.67
N CYS A 82 8.08 -5.13 -3.94
CA CYS A 82 9.43 -5.56 -3.54
C CYS A 82 10.54 -4.84 -4.30
N SER A 83 10.35 -4.44 -5.56
CA SER A 83 11.28 -3.56 -6.30
C SER A 83 11.24 -2.13 -5.78
N ASP A 84 10.08 -1.63 -5.38
CA ASP A 84 9.94 -0.32 -4.73
C ASP A 84 10.53 -0.33 -3.32
N ILE A 85 10.31 -1.40 -2.55
CA ILE A 85 10.95 -1.65 -1.24
C ILE A 85 12.46 -1.77 -1.43
N LYS A 86 12.95 -2.57 -2.38
CA LYS A 86 14.38 -2.70 -2.68
C LYS A 86 14.98 -1.36 -3.09
N ARG A 87 14.33 -0.61 -3.99
CA ARG A 87 14.79 0.73 -4.41
C ARG A 87 14.83 1.71 -3.24
N MET A 88 13.87 1.61 -2.31
CA MET A 88 13.86 2.40 -1.09
C MET A 88 15.05 2.02 -0.18
N LEU A 89 15.27 0.73 0.05
CA LEU A 89 16.42 0.21 0.81
C LEU A 89 17.76 0.62 0.18
N ASP A 90 17.89 0.54 -1.14
CA ASP A 90 19.09 0.93 -1.90
C ASP A 90 19.34 2.44 -1.79
N LYS A 91 18.30 3.27 -1.81
CA LYS A 91 18.41 4.73 -1.61
C LYS A 91 18.88 5.09 -0.20
N ILE A 92 18.39 4.38 0.82
CA ILE A 92 18.80 4.55 2.22
C ILE A 92 20.26 4.13 2.40
N ALA A 93 20.66 2.99 1.81
CA ALA A 93 22.04 2.51 1.87
C ALA A 93 23.02 3.48 1.21
N LYS A 94 22.60 4.15 0.13
CA LYS A 94 23.43 5.10 -0.62
C LYS A 94 23.64 6.44 0.10
N ASP A 95 22.66 6.90 0.88
CA ASP A 95 22.76 8.19 1.60
C ASP A 95 22.12 8.11 3.00
N PRO A 96 22.78 7.45 3.97
CA PRO A 96 22.22 7.20 5.29
C PRO A 96 21.93 8.48 6.07
N ALA A 97 22.74 9.53 5.88
CA ALA A 97 22.61 10.79 6.61
C ALA A 97 21.32 11.54 6.22
N LYS A 98 20.95 11.49 4.94
CA LYS A 98 19.72 12.10 4.43
C LYS A 98 18.44 11.40 4.88
N PHE A 99 18.55 10.11 5.20
CA PHE A 99 17.44 9.26 5.61
C PHE A 99 17.56 8.84 7.08
N LYS A 100 18.24 9.63 7.92
CA LYS A 100 18.48 9.30 9.33
C LYS A 100 17.20 9.05 10.12
N ASP A 101 16.13 9.78 9.82
CA ASP A 101 14.81 9.59 10.44
C ASP A 101 14.05 8.39 9.86
N ALA A 102 14.35 8.01 8.60
CA ALA A 102 13.84 6.78 7.99
C ALA A 102 14.63 5.54 8.42
N LEU A 103 15.85 5.71 8.95
CA LEU A 103 16.66 4.63 9.52
C LEU A 103 16.16 4.15 10.89
N ASP A 104 15.31 4.92 11.58
CA ASP A 104 14.51 4.43 12.72
C ASP A 104 13.34 3.53 12.26
N ILE A 105 12.94 3.62 10.98
CA ILE A 105 11.99 2.70 10.32
C ILE A 105 12.67 1.37 9.94
N ARG A 106 13.95 1.15 10.32
CA ARG A 106 14.60 -0.17 10.19
C ARG A 106 13.86 -1.29 10.93
N HIS A 107 12.92 -0.95 11.80
CA HIS A 107 11.89 -1.85 12.30
C HIS A 107 10.76 -2.02 11.26
N GLN A 108 11.07 -2.54 10.07
CA GLN A 108 10.05 -3.29 9.33
C GLN A 108 9.88 -4.62 10.04
N GLU A 109 8.90 -4.70 10.92
CA GLU A 109 8.68 -5.85 11.78
C GLU A 109 7.85 -6.91 11.04
N LEU A 110 8.45 -8.08 10.83
CA LEU A 110 7.71 -9.31 10.64
C LEU A 110 7.05 -9.65 11.97
N PHE A 111 5.74 -9.49 12.08
CA PHE A 111 5.08 -9.81 13.33
C PHE A 111 5.02 -11.34 13.54
N SER A 112 5.42 -11.77 14.73
CA SER A 112 5.26 -13.15 15.20
C SER A 112 3.94 -13.24 15.94
N ILE A 113 3.11 -14.26 15.71
CA ILE A 113 1.91 -14.47 16.51
C ILE A 113 2.31 -14.81 17.97
N PRO A 114 1.98 -13.98 18.98
CA PRO A 114 2.21 -14.33 20.38
C PRO A 114 1.38 -15.57 20.77
N LYS A 115 1.93 -16.39 21.67
CA LYS A 115 1.19 -17.53 22.24
C LYS A 115 -0.04 -17.00 23.00
N PRO A 116 -1.21 -17.67 22.92
CA PRO A 116 -2.43 -17.17 23.55
C PRO A 116 -2.26 -17.11 25.07
N ALA A 117 -2.37 -15.92 25.64
CA ALA A 117 -2.52 -15.71 27.08
C ALA A 117 -4.01 -15.50 27.40
N MET A 118 -4.48 -16.13 28.48
CA MET A 118 -5.86 -16.05 28.95
C MET A 118 -6.30 -14.61 29.25
N HIS A 119 -7.52 -14.28 28.83
CA HIS A 119 -8.15 -12.97 28.98
C HIS A 119 -8.22 -12.46 30.43
N ARG A 120 -7.93 -11.16 30.61
CA ARG A 120 -8.42 -10.35 31.72
C ARG A 120 -8.72 -8.91 31.25
N LYS A 121 -9.77 -8.32 31.84
CA LYS A 121 -10.47 -7.07 31.48
C LYS A 121 -9.57 -5.87 31.20
N GLU A 122 -9.94 -5.10 30.17
CA GLU A 122 -9.20 -4.03 29.50
C GLU A 122 -8.91 -2.77 30.35
N PRO A 123 -7.64 -2.43 30.60
CA PRO A 123 -7.13 -1.07 30.70
C PRO A 123 -6.69 -0.58 29.30
N LYS A 124 -6.38 0.72 29.13
CA LYS A 124 -5.72 1.26 27.92
C LYS A 124 -4.67 0.26 27.44
N VAL A 125 -4.91 -0.36 26.28
CA VAL A 125 -4.06 -1.44 25.75
C VAL A 125 -2.65 -0.85 25.60
N PRO A 126 -1.69 -1.26 26.45
CA PRO A 126 -0.31 -0.87 26.25
C PRO A 126 0.10 -1.43 24.89
N ILE A 127 0.66 -0.58 24.04
CA ILE A 127 1.16 -1.03 22.75
C ILE A 127 2.16 -2.16 23.03
N PRO A 128 1.97 -3.36 22.44
CA PRO A 128 2.89 -4.46 22.66
C PRO A 128 4.30 -4.02 22.28
N SER A 129 5.26 -4.23 23.16
CA SER A 129 6.68 -4.13 22.83
C SER A 129 6.96 -5.12 21.70
N PHE A 130 7.31 -4.61 20.52
CA PHE A 130 7.66 -5.44 19.39
C PHE A 130 9.12 -5.88 19.47
N GLU A 131 9.36 -7.18 19.34
CA GLU A 131 10.73 -7.69 19.28
C GLU A 131 11.32 -7.45 17.89
N PRO A 132 12.57 -6.98 17.77
CA PRO A 132 13.25 -6.87 16.49
C PRO A 132 13.32 -8.24 15.82
N VAL A 133 12.59 -8.44 14.73
CA VAL A 133 12.59 -9.73 14.02
C VAL A 133 13.70 -9.74 12.98
N THR A 134 14.57 -10.74 13.08
CA THR A 134 15.52 -11.03 12.02
C THR A 134 14.75 -11.50 10.79
N PHE A 135 14.89 -10.75 9.69
CA PHE A 135 14.30 -11.16 8.42
C PHE A 135 14.83 -12.54 8.03
N PRO A 136 13.96 -13.52 7.77
CA PRO A 136 14.39 -14.80 7.23
C PRO A 136 15.13 -14.57 5.91
N LYS A 137 16.39 -15.05 5.81
CA LYS A 137 17.24 -14.85 4.63
C LYS A 137 16.57 -15.30 3.34
N HIS A 138 15.76 -16.36 3.39
CA HIS A 138 15.05 -16.89 2.25
C HIS A 138 14.05 -15.90 1.62
N LEU A 139 13.59 -14.86 2.34
CA LEU A 139 12.75 -13.82 1.75
C LEU A 139 13.49 -13.00 0.67
N PHE A 140 14.82 -13.01 0.70
CA PHE A 140 15.66 -12.27 -0.25
C PHE A 140 16.36 -13.17 -1.27
N GLU A 141 16.42 -14.48 -1.03
CA GLU A 141 17.10 -15.45 -1.90
C GLU A 141 16.22 -15.89 -3.08
N TYR A 142 14.90 -15.85 -2.92
CA TYR A 142 13.95 -16.34 -3.91
C TYR A 142 13.09 -15.20 -4.50
N PRO A 143 12.67 -15.31 -5.76
CA PRO A 143 11.76 -14.35 -6.35
C PRO A 143 10.43 -14.36 -5.60
N ALA A 144 9.92 -13.18 -5.28
CA ALA A 144 8.57 -12.99 -4.76
C ALA A 144 7.58 -12.82 -5.91
N MET A 145 6.45 -13.52 -5.83
CA MET A 145 5.34 -13.39 -6.78
C MET A 145 4.06 -13.05 -6.04
N ILE A 146 3.23 -12.17 -6.60
CA ILE A 146 1.89 -11.91 -6.07
C ILE A 146 0.97 -13.05 -6.53
N VAL A 147 0.25 -13.69 -5.60
CA VAL A 147 -0.68 -14.78 -5.94
C VAL A 147 -1.90 -14.22 -6.67
N GLY A 148 -2.36 -14.93 -7.70
CA GLY A 148 -3.46 -14.47 -8.56
C GLY A 148 -3.08 -13.33 -9.53
N TRP A 149 -1.79 -12.96 -9.60
CA TRP A 149 -1.31 -11.96 -10.53
C TRP A 149 -1.07 -12.57 -11.92
N GLU A 150 -1.98 -12.30 -12.85
CA GLU A 150 -1.88 -12.71 -14.26
C GLU A 150 -1.54 -11.51 -15.17
N GLY A 151 -0.90 -10.48 -14.63
CA GLY A 151 -0.61 -9.23 -15.35
C GLY A 151 -1.77 -8.23 -15.38
N TYR A 152 -2.89 -8.56 -14.74
CA TYR A 152 -4.03 -7.64 -14.61
C TYR A 152 -3.92 -6.76 -13.37
N GLU A 153 -4.27 -5.50 -13.57
CA GLU A 153 -4.02 -4.39 -12.65
C GLU A 153 -5.24 -4.00 -11.81
N TRP A 154 -6.06 -4.98 -11.40
CA TRP A 154 -7.33 -4.75 -10.70
C TRP A 154 -7.32 -5.40 -9.31
N GLY A 155 -8.18 -4.88 -8.43
CA GLY A 155 -8.38 -5.40 -7.07
C GLY A 155 -9.86 -5.38 -6.69
N ALA A 156 -10.24 -6.23 -5.74
CA ALA A 156 -11.60 -6.30 -5.25
C ALA A 156 -11.76 -5.43 -4.00
N ARG A 157 -12.87 -4.70 -3.93
CA ARG A 157 -13.27 -4.03 -2.70
C ARG A 157 -14.01 -5.01 -1.81
N HIS A 158 -13.98 -4.75 -0.51
CA HIS A 158 -15.00 -5.28 0.36
C HIS A 158 -16.38 -4.83 -0.14
N ASN A 159 -17.16 -5.79 -0.60
CA ASN A 159 -18.60 -5.70 -0.78
C ASN A 159 -19.20 -6.94 -0.09
N GLY A 160 -20.52 -6.98 0.12
CA GLY A 160 -21.16 -8.12 0.80
C GLY A 160 -20.85 -9.50 0.17
N ASN A 161 -20.31 -9.52 -1.06
CA ASN A 161 -20.01 -10.73 -1.81
C ASN A 161 -18.55 -11.19 -1.67
N LEU A 162 -17.64 -10.36 -1.14
CA LEU A 162 -16.24 -10.73 -0.89
C LEU A 162 -15.74 -10.11 0.42
N THR A 163 -15.62 -10.96 1.45
CA THR A 163 -15.00 -10.61 2.72
C THR A 163 -13.48 -10.79 2.66
N MET A 164 -12.76 -10.24 3.65
CA MET A 164 -11.32 -10.48 3.78
C MET A 164 -11.02 -11.98 3.98
N HIS A 165 -11.89 -12.68 4.72
CA HIS A 165 -11.80 -14.12 4.90
C HIS A 165 -11.90 -14.85 3.55
N ASP A 166 -12.91 -14.52 2.74
CA ASP A 166 -13.10 -15.14 1.43
C ASP A 166 -11.93 -14.89 0.48
N PHE A 167 -11.38 -13.67 0.51
CA PHE A 167 -10.19 -13.32 -0.25
C PHE A 167 -8.98 -14.19 0.14
N MET A 168 -8.74 -14.31 1.45
CA MET A 168 -7.62 -15.11 1.97
C MET A 168 -7.81 -16.60 1.65
N GLU A 169 -9.01 -17.13 1.83
CA GLU A 169 -9.34 -18.51 1.50
C GLU A 169 -9.13 -18.80 0.01
N ALA A 170 -9.58 -17.89 -0.86
CA ALA A 170 -9.42 -18.03 -2.31
C ALA A 170 -7.96 -18.19 -2.72
N HIS A 171 -7.07 -17.31 -2.24
CA HIS A 171 -5.66 -17.33 -2.63
C HIS A 171 -4.84 -18.45 -1.96
N TYR A 172 -5.24 -18.90 -0.76
CA TYR A 172 -4.52 -19.97 -0.07
C TYR A 172 -4.97 -21.37 -0.46
N MET A 173 -6.28 -21.56 -0.71
CA MET A 173 -6.89 -22.89 -0.78
C MET A 173 -7.59 -23.19 -2.10
N LYS A 174 -7.99 -22.16 -2.85
CA LYS A 174 -8.87 -22.32 -4.03
C LYS A 174 -8.26 -21.75 -5.31
N ASP A 175 -6.93 -21.74 -5.40
CA ASP A 175 -6.18 -21.27 -6.59
C ASP A 175 -6.65 -19.89 -7.10
N SER A 176 -6.85 -18.96 -6.16
CA SER A 176 -7.35 -17.60 -6.44
C SER A 176 -8.76 -17.55 -7.04
N ARG A 177 -9.63 -18.51 -6.69
CA ARG A 177 -11.03 -18.54 -7.12
C ARG A 177 -11.99 -18.58 -5.94
N LYS A 178 -13.17 -17.99 -6.14
CA LYS A 178 -14.33 -18.10 -5.25
C LYS A 178 -15.53 -18.40 -6.12
N ASP A 179 -16.16 -19.55 -5.87
CA ASP A 179 -17.19 -20.11 -6.75
C ASP A 179 -16.64 -20.20 -8.19
N ASP A 180 -17.34 -19.66 -9.19
CA ASP A 180 -16.90 -19.68 -10.60
C ASP A 180 -16.06 -18.45 -11.01
N TYR A 181 -15.77 -17.55 -10.07
CA TYR A 181 -15.10 -16.28 -10.37
C TYR A 181 -13.65 -16.25 -9.90
N VAL A 182 -12.79 -15.60 -10.70
CA VAL A 182 -11.40 -15.31 -10.33
C VAL A 182 -11.37 -14.16 -9.33
N VAL A 183 -10.68 -14.38 -8.21
CA VAL A 183 -10.44 -13.37 -7.19
C VAL A 183 -9.19 -12.58 -7.56
N PRO A 184 -9.28 -11.24 -7.66
CA PRO A 184 -8.15 -10.42 -8.08
C PRO A 184 -7.05 -10.38 -7.01
N PRO A 185 -5.80 -10.07 -7.38
CA PRO A 185 -4.63 -10.19 -6.49
C PRO A 185 -4.59 -9.21 -5.31
N PHE A 186 -5.39 -8.15 -5.33
CA PHE A 186 -5.45 -7.13 -4.28
C PHE A 186 -6.85 -7.02 -3.70
N PHE A 187 -6.93 -6.95 -2.38
CA PHE A 187 -8.14 -6.69 -1.63
C PHE A 187 -8.07 -5.34 -0.91
N TYR A 188 -9.13 -4.55 -1.03
CA TYR A 188 -9.28 -3.26 -0.35
C TYR A 188 -10.36 -3.38 0.73
N PRO A 189 -9.97 -3.52 2.00
CA PRO A 189 -10.92 -3.66 3.10
C PRO A 189 -11.81 -2.42 3.27
N GLY A 190 -13.01 -2.62 3.83
CA GLY A 190 -13.93 -1.51 4.14
C GLY A 190 -13.45 -0.67 5.32
N LEU A 191 -13.94 0.58 5.40
CA LEU A 191 -13.47 1.60 6.37
C LEU A 191 -13.81 1.33 7.84
N SER A 192 -14.66 0.34 8.15
CA SER A 192 -15.06 0.03 9.54
C SER A 192 -15.23 -1.47 9.80
N PRO A 193 -14.72 -2.03 10.92
CA PRO A 193 -13.73 -1.42 11.82
C PRO A 193 -12.42 -1.02 11.10
N SER A 194 -11.52 -0.32 11.81
CA SER A 194 -10.19 0.09 11.32
C SER A 194 -9.39 -1.11 10.77
N ARG A 195 -8.85 -0.99 9.56
CA ARG A 195 -8.26 -2.09 8.76
C ARG A 195 -7.04 -1.60 7.97
N PRO A 196 -6.18 -2.53 7.52
CA PRO A 196 -5.20 -2.22 6.48
C PRO A 196 -5.90 -1.69 5.23
N ASP A 197 -5.23 -0.83 4.48
CA ASP A 197 -5.75 -0.26 3.23
C ASP A 197 -5.71 -1.28 2.08
N ILE A 198 -4.71 -2.15 2.07
CA ILE A 198 -4.51 -3.17 1.02
C ILE A 198 -4.11 -4.49 1.66
N VAL A 199 -4.69 -5.59 1.18
CA VAL A 199 -4.28 -6.96 1.52
C VAL A 199 -3.95 -7.70 0.24
N PHE A 200 -2.86 -8.45 0.23
CA PHE A 200 -2.49 -9.36 -0.85
C PHE A 200 -1.65 -10.53 -0.33
N VAL A 201 -1.39 -11.52 -1.18
CA VAL A 201 -0.61 -12.71 -0.82
C VAL A 201 0.64 -12.79 -1.67
N LEU A 202 1.80 -12.95 -1.04
CA LEU A 202 3.07 -13.23 -1.69
C LEU A 202 3.39 -14.72 -1.65
N ARG A 203 3.90 -15.25 -2.75
CA ARG A 203 4.53 -16.56 -2.84
C ARG A 203 6.04 -16.37 -2.94
N ILE A 204 6.78 -16.92 -1.99
CA ILE A 204 8.24 -16.94 -1.96
C ILE A 204 8.68 -18.37 -1.65
N ASN A 205 9.44 -18.98 -2.55
CA ASN A 205 9.86 -20.39 -2.41
C ASN A 205 8.70 -21.35 -2.08
N ASN A 206 7.58 -21.24 -2.82
CA ASN A 206 6.32 -21.98 -2.58
C ASN A 206 5.65 -21.77 -1.22
N VAL A 207 6.14 -20.86 -0.38
CA VAL A 207 5.49 -20.47 0.87
C VAL A 207 4.64 -19.23 0.63
N LEU A 208 3.43 -19.22 1.18
CA LEU A 208 2.50 -18.10 1.07
C LEU A 208 2.59 -17.20 2.31
N TYR A 209 2.69 -15.90 2.06
CA TYR A 209 2.75 -14.87 3.08
C TYR A 209 1.63 -13.87 2.86
N PRO A 210 0.75 -13.65 3.85
CA PRO A 210 -0.20 -12.57 3.74
C PRO A 210 0.52 -11.26 4.01
N VAL A 211 0.17 -10.26 3.21
CA VAL A 211 0.72 -8.91 3.29
C VAL A 211 -0.40 -7.95 3.60
N PHE A 212 -0.26 -7.22 4.69
CA PHE A 212 -1.19 -6.17 5.10
C PHE A 212 -0.48 -4.82 4.97
N VAL A 213 -1.03 -3.93 4.16
CA VAL A 213 -0.45 -2.61 3.89
C VAL A 213 -1.32 -1.55 4.53
N GLN A 214 -0.71 -0.71 5.36
CA GLN A 214 -1.30 0.55 5.78
C GLN A 214 -0.59 1.69 5.06
N THR A 215 -1.34 2.44 4.27
CA THR A 215 -0.87 3.67 3.64
C THR A 215 -1.19 4.86 4.55
N LYS A 216 -0.25 5.81 4.64
CA LYS A 216 -0.44 7.08 5.34
C LYS A 216 0.08 8.21 4.45
N LEU A 217 -0.70 9.27 4.30
CA LEU A 217 -0.28 10.52 3.66
C LEU A 217 0.02 11.52 4.77
N LEU A 218 1.29 11.83 5.01
CA LEU A 218 1.69 12.71 6.13
C LEU A 218 2.85 13.63 5.73
N ASN A 219 2.86 14.87 6.26
CA ASN A 219 3.96 15.83 6.12
C ASN A 219 5.27 15.33 6.78
N GLY A 220 5.15 14.36 7.69
CA GLY A 220 6.25 13.74 8.41
C GLY A 220 5.77 12.48 9.13
N ILE A 221 6.71 11.63 9.51
CA ILE A 221 6.40 10.40 10.26
C ILE A 221 6.50 10.75 11.74
N TYR A 222 5.36 11.06 12.36
CA TYR A 222 5.29 11.22 13.80
C TYR A 222 5.05 9.86 14.47
N PRO A 223 5.68 9.57 15.63
CA PRO A 223 5.54 8.29 16.32
C PRO A 223 4.09 7.85 16.50
N VAL A 224 3.21 8.77 16.89
CA VAL A 224 1.76 8.50 17.07
C VAL A 224 1.08 7.93 15.83
N HIS A 225 1.46 8.38 14.62
CA HIS A 225 0.85 7.87 13.39
C HIS A 225 1.42 6.52 12.96
N VAL A 226 2.68 6.24 13.32
CA VAL A 226 3.27 4.91 13.14
C VAL A 226 2.57 3.94 14.07
N GLU A 227 2.36 4.31 15.33
CA GLU A 227 1.63 3.52 16.32
C GLU A 227 0.21 3.21 15.86
N GLU A 228 -0.55 4.21 15.40
CA GLU A 228 -1.88 4.00 14.83
C GLU A 228 -1.85 3.08 13.61
N ALA A 229 -0.88 3.25 12.71
CA ALA A 229 -0.74 2.40 11.53
C ALA A 229 -0.39 0.96 11.93
N GLN A 230 0.52 0.78 12.89
CA GLN A 230 0.89 -0.53 13.44
C GLN A 230 -0.31 -1.24 14.05
N LEU A 231 -1.19 -0.51 14.76
CA LEU A 231 -2.40 -1.10 15.33
C LEU A 231 -3.33 -1.68 14.26
N THR A 232 -3.50 -1.02 13.11
CA THR A 232 -4.39 -1.51 12.03
C THR A 232 -3.95 -2.85 11.43
N VAL A 233 -2.64 -3.11 11.46
CA VAL A 233 -1.99 -4.32 10.94
C VAL A 233 -1.58 -5.28 12.06
N HIS A 234 -1.93 -4.96 13.31
CA HIS A 234 -1.67 -5.80 14.47
C HIS A 234 -2.67 -6.95 14.54
N GLU A 235 -2.23 -8.09 15.09
CA GLU A 235 -3.05 -9.30 15.19
C GLU A 235 -4.41 -9.06 15.87
N SER A 236 -4.46 -8.24 16.92
CA SER A 236 -5.70 -7.95 17.65
C SER A 236 -6.78 -7.31 16.75
N HIS A 237 -6.39 -6.40 15.85
CA HIS A 237 -7.29 -5.77 14.89
C HIS A 237 -7.57 -6.71 13.70
N LEU A 238 -6.56 -7.40 13.20
CA LEU A 238 -6.73 -8.35 12.11
C LEU A 238 -7.70 -9.49 12.48
N LYS A 239 -7.67 -9.98 13.73
CA LYS A 239 -8.60 -11.01 14.23
C LYS A 239 -10.07 -10.63 14.17
N ALA A 240 -10.39 -9.34 14.24
CA ALA A 240 -11.77 -8.87 14.04
C ALA A 240 -12.27 -9.12 12.60
N HIS A 241 -11.36 -9.30 11.65
CA HIS A 241 -11.66 -9.53 10.22
C HIS A 241 -11.31 -10.94 9.74
N LEU A 242 -10.29 -11.53 10.36
CA LEU A 242 -9.74 -12.85 10.10
C LEU A 242 -9.56 -13.58 11.44
N PRO A 243 -10.64 -14.08 12.06
CA PRO A 243 -10.56 -14.75 13.37
C PRO A 243 -9.53 -15.88 13.41
N ASN A 244 -9.35 -16.55 12.26
CA ASN A 244 -8.42 -17.65 12.08
C ASN A 244 -7.12 -17.23 11.38
N LEU A 245 -6.62 -16.00 11.57
CA LEU A 245 -5.41 -15.48 10.89
C LEU A 245 -4.24 -16.47 10.85
N ALA A 246 -4.05 -17.24 11.93
CA ALA A 246 -2.99 -18.24 12.04
C ALA A 246 -2.98 -19.30 10.92
N ILE A 247 -4.12 -19.63 10.31
CA ILE A 247 -4.19 -20.63 9.22
C ILE A 247 -3.51 -20.12 7.94
N TYR A 248 -3.39 -18.80 7.79
CA TYR A 248 -2.79 -18.14 6.64
C TYR A 248 -1.32 -17.75 6.87
N CYS A 249 -0.83 -17.86 8.11
CA CYS A 249 0.50 -17.41 8.48
C CYS A 249 1.46 -18.60 8.58
N SER A 250 2.15 -18.94 7.49
CA SER A 250 3.18 -19.99 7.51
C SER A 250 4.27 -19.65 8.53
N GLY A 251 4.51 -20.55 9.48
CA GLY A 251 5.45 -20.30 10.58
C GLY A 251 4.98 -19.20 11.55
N ARG A 252 3.67 -18.90 11.59
CA ARG A 252 3.05 -17.87 12.43
C ARG A 252 3.53 -16.45 12.14
N LYS A 253 3.89 -16.19 10.89
CA LYS A 253 4.38 -14.88 10.44
C LYS A 253 3.53 -14.35 9.29
N TYR A 254 3.35 -13.04 9.28
CA TYR A 254 2.80 -12.29 8.16
C TYR A 254 3.63 -11.03 7.94
N LEU A 255 3.54 -10.49 6.73
CA LEU A 255 4.22 -9.26 6.37
C LEU A 255 3.27 -8.09 6.62
N SER A 256 3.79 -7.06 7.28
CA SER A 256 3.10 -5.79 7.39
C SER A 256 3.97 -4.70 6.78
N LEU A 257 3.33 -3.81 6.04
CA LEU A 257 4.00 -2.68 5.41
C LEU A 257 3.27 -1.39 5.79
N ILE A 258 4.00 -0.48 6.43
CA ILE A 258 3.55 0.90 6.61
C ILE A 258 4.21 1.70 5.49
N TYR A 259 3.39 2.19 4.57
CA TYR A 259 3.84 2.97 3.44
C TYR A 259 3.47 4.43 3.67
N VAL A 260 4.47 5.28 3.92
CA VAL A 260 4.25 6.72 4.13
C VAL A 260 4.69 7.51 2.92
N HIS A 261 3.79 8.32 2.38
CA HIS A 261 4.13 9.34 1.41
C HIS A 261 4.43 10.67 2.12
N PRO A 262 5.63 11.25 1.94
CA PRO A 262 5.90 12.60 2.42
C PRO A 262 5.04 13.58 1.62
N ILE A 263 4.32 14.45 2.33
CA ILE A 263 3.71 15.62 1.71
C ILE A 263 4.82 16.66 1.57
N VAL A 264 5.12 17.05 0.33
CA VAL A 264 6.15 18.05 0.04
C VAL A 264 5.60 19.42 0.41
N ASN A 265 5.98 19.91 1.59
CA ASN A 265 5.81 21.31 1.93
C ASN A 265 6.90 22.10 1.21
N LYS A 266 6.53 22.93 0.23
CA LYS A 266 7.44 23.95 -0.28
C LYS A 266 7.57 25.01 0.82
N THR A 267 8.74 25.12 1.43
CA THR A 267 9.09 26.33 2.19
C THR A 267 9.05 27.54 1.24
N PRO A 268 8.51 28.68 1.70
CA PRO A 268 8.31 29.87 0.88
C PRO A 268 9.61 30.43 0.30
#